data_AF-A0A960MKN8-F1
#
_entry.id   AF-A0A960MKN8-F1
#
_cell.length_a   1.000
_cell.length_b   1.000
_cell.length_c   1.000
_cell.angle_alpha   90.00
_cell.angle_beta   90.00
_cell.angle_gamma   90.00
#
_symmetry.space_group_name_H-M   'P 1'
#
loop_
_entity.id
_entity.type
_entity.pdbx_description
1 polymer ?
#
loop_
_entity_poly.entity_id
_entity_poly.type
_entity_poly.pdbx_seq_one_letter_code
_entity_poly.pdbx_strand_id
1 'polypeptide(L)' 'FASSWASYGTAKKGTLKLIPPPTILKELQRDYGQMESMIFRKVPSWELILETIKQFEEEFNFAGAPACHP' A
#
# COMPACT_ATOMS: atom_id res chain seq x y z
N PHE A 1 2.28 -4.68 -21.35
CA PHE A 1 3.35 -3.68 -21.16
C PHE A 1 3.83 -3.77 -19.73
N ALA A 2 5.14 -3.97 -19.52
CA ALA A 2 5.77 -3.84 -18.21
C ALA A 2 6.35 -2.43 -18.11
N SER A 3 6.03 -1.73 -17.02
CA SER A 3 6.55 -0.38 -16.76
C SER A 3 7.98 -0.46 -16.24
N SER A 4 8.90 0.30 -16.83
CA SER A 4 10.31 0.34 -16.39
C SER A 4 10.50 0.85 -14.96
N TRP A 5 9.52 1.58 -14.41
CA TRP A 5 9.54 2.11 -13.05
C TRP A 5 9.01 1.14 -12.00
N ALA A 6 8.43 0.00 -12.40
CA ALA A 6 7.84 -0.96 -11.48
C ALA A 6 8.84 -2.08 -11.11
N SER A 7 9.03 -2.29 -9.81
CA SER A 7 9.89 -3.34 -9.27
C SER A 7 9.20 -4.70 -9.29
N TYR A 8 9.00 -5.28 -10.47
CA TYR A 8 8.33 -6.58 -10.62
C TYR A 8 9.06 -7.73 -9.92
N GLY A 9 10.38 -7.64 -9.74
CA GLY A 9 11.16 -8.67 -9.06
C GLY A 9 10.81 -8.85 -7.57
N THR A 10 10.29 -7.81 -6.93
CA THR A 10 9.84 -7.85 -5.52
C THR A 10 8.33 -8.03 -5.41
N ALA A 11 7.57 -7.95 -6.50
CA ALA A 11 6.13 -8.13 -6.55
C ALA A 11 5.72 -9.62 -6.41
N LYS A 12 6.19 -10.27 -5.34
CA LYS A 12 5.98 -11.69 -5.04
C LYS A 12 5.82 -11.90 -3.54
N LYS A 13 5.30 -13.06 -3.16
CA LYS A 13 5.07 -13.42 -1.76
C LYS A 13 6.36 -13.31 -0.93
N GLY A 14 6.25 -12.67 0.23
CA GLY A 14 7.34 -12.47 1.18
C GLY A 14 8.19 -11.23 0.92
N THR A 15 8.05 -10.57 -0.24
CA THR A 15 8.82 -9.37 -0.59
C THR A 15 7.98 -8.24 -1.16
N LEU A 16 6.65 -8.39 -1.21
CA LEU A 16 5.77 -7.37 -1.76
C LEU A 16 5.88 -6.11 -0.91
N LYS A 17 6.08 -4.97 -1.57
CA LYS A 17 6.12 -3.65 -0.95
C LYS A 17 5.25 -2.69 -1.73
N LEU A 18 4.11 -2.35 -1.15
CA LEU A 18 3.10 -1.44 -1.66
C LEU A 18 3.21 -0.07 -1.02
N ILE A 19 3.61 0.00 0.26
CA ILE A 19 3.77 1.27 0.95
C ILE A 19 5.01 2.01 0.39
N PRO A 20 4.83 3.20 -0.20
CA PRO A 20 5.93 3.96 -0.77
C PRO A 20 6.77 4.67 0.32
N PRO A 21 7.95 5.21 -0.03
CA PRO A 21 8.79 5.95 0.90
C PRO A 21 8.09 7.20 1.47
N PRO A 22 8.51 7.71 2.66
CA PRO A 22 7.85 8.83 3.33
C PRO A 22 7.73 10.12 2.50
N THR A 23 8.71 10.42 1.65
CA THR A 23 8.66 11.59 0.76
C THR A 23 7.46 11.52 -0.19
N ILE A 24 7.28 10.37 -0.82
CA ILE A 24 6.18 10.12 -1.76
C ILE A 24 4.84 10.07 -1.02
N LEU A 25 4.80 9.50 0.19
CA LEU A 25 3.58 9.51 1.01
C LEU A 25 3.06 10.92 1.29
N LYS A 26 3.94 11.88 1.56
CA LYS A 26 3.54 13.28 1.81
C LYS A 26 2.95 13.94 0.56
N GLU A 27 3.56 13.70 -0.60
CA GLU A 27 3.05 14.21 -1.88
C GLU A 27 1.67 13.61 -2.19
N LEU A 28 1.54 12.29 -2.06
CA LEU A 28 0.27 11.60 -2.28
C LEU A 28 -0.82 12.04 -1.30
N GLN A 29 -0.50 12.29 -0.02
CA GLN A 29 -1.47 12.77 0.96
C GLN A 29 -2.01 14.15 0.58
N ARG A 30 -1.13 15.06 0.15
CA ARG A 30 -1.52 16.40 -0.32
C ARG A 30 -2.41 16.30 -1.55
N ASP A 31 -1.99 15.51 -2.53
CA ASP A 31 -2.72 15.36 -3.79
C ASP A 31 -4.07 14.66 -3.55
N TYR A 32 -4.14 13.69 -2.62
CA TYR A 32 -5.39 13.07 -2.17
C TYR A 32 -6.35 14.09 -1.55
N GLY A 33 -5.85 14.99 -0.70
CA GLY A 33 -6.66 16.06 -0.11
C GLY A 33 -7.23 17.02 -1.15
N GLN A 34 -6.49 17.31 -2.24
CA GLN A 34 -7.00 18.15 -3.33
C GLN A 34 -8.14 17.48 -4.10
N MET A 35 -8.13 16.16 -4.18
CA MET A 35 -9.17 15.38 -4.86
C MET A 35 -10.45 15.20 -4.02
N GLU A 36 -10.46 15.59 -2.74
CA GLU A 36 -11.60 15.39 -1.83
C GLU A 36 -12.93 15.90 -2.42
N SER A 37 -12.89 17.07 -3.05
CA SER A 37 -14.05 17.70 -3.70
C SER A 37 -14.65 16.90 -4.86
N MET A 38 -13.91 15.96 -5.43
CA MET A 38 -14.33 15.11 -6.55
C MET A 38 -14.87 13.74 -6.10
N ILE A 39 -14.82 13.43 -4.81
CA ILE A 39 -15.25 12.14 -4.28
C ILE A 39 -16.73 12.21 -3.87
N PHE A 40 -17.59 11.59 -4.67
CA PHE A 40 -19.05 11.62 -4.48
C PHE A 40 -19.58 10.79 -3.28
N ARG A 41 -18.71 10.15 -2.48
CA ARG A 41 -19.07 9.28 -1.35
C ARG A 41 -18.26 9.65 -0.11
N LYS A 42 -18.47 8.93 1.01
CA LYS A 42 -17.65 9.08 2.20
C LYS A 42 -16.17 8.88 1.83
N VAL A 43 -15.39 9.94 1.99
CA VAL A 43 -13.95 9.95 1.79
C VAL A 43 -13.33 9.20 2.96
N PRO A 44 -12.61 8.08 2.73
CA PRO A 44 -11.87 7.43 3.82
C PRO A 44 -10.73 8.35 4.29
N SER A 45 -10.35 8.23 5.57
CA SER A 45 -9.16 8.95 6.04
C SER A 45 -7.91 8.40 5.36
N TRP A 46 -6.92 9.27 5.22
CA TRP A 46 -5.62 8.90 4.66
C TRP A 46 -4.98 7.73 5.45
N GLU A 47 -5.10 7.78 6.77
CA GLU A 47 -4.56 6.77 7.68
C GLU A 47 -5.23 5.41 7.47
N LEU A 48 -6.55 5.38 7.26
CA LEU A 48 -7.29 4.13 7.01
C LEU A 48 -6.83 3.46 5.71
N ILE A 49 -6.56 4.25 4.67
CA ILE A 49 -6.04 3.73 3.40
C ILE A 49 -4.68 3.06 3.64
N LEU A 50 -3.77 3.75 4.33
CA LEU A 50 -2.42 3.24 4.59
C LEU A 50 -2.45 1.99 5.49
N GLU A 51 -3.29 1.98 6.52
CA GLU A 51 -3.48 0.83 7.40
C GLU A 51 -4.00 -0.38 6.62
N THR A 52 -5.01 -0.19 5.77
CA THR A 52 -5.57 -1.26 4.94
C THR A 52 -4.52 -1.85 3.98
N ILE A 53 -3.72 -1.00 3.32
CA ILE A 53 -2.66 -1.45 2.41
C ILE A 53 -1.57 -2.19 3.18
N LYS A 54 -1.17 -1.68 4.35
CA LYS A 54 -0.15 -2.32 5.20
C LYS A 54 -0.62 -3.70 5.68
N GLN A 55 -1.84 -3.80 6.16
CA GLN A 55 -2.42 -5.07 6.59
C GLN A 55 -2.43 -6.08 5.44
N PHE A 56 -2.87 -5.68 4.25
CA PHE A 56 -2.82 -6.54 3.08
C PHE A 56 -1.39 -6.96 2.70
N GLU A 57 -0.43 -6.02 2.74
CA GLU A 57 0.98 -6.32 2.47
C GLU A 57 1.53 -7.38 3.44
N GLU A 58 1.24 -7.25 4.73
CA GLU A 58 1.63 -8.20 5.77
C GLU A 58 0.96 -9.56 5.59
N GLU A 59 -0.37 -9.59 5.42
CA GLU A 59 -1.12 -10.82 5.18
C GLU A 59 -0.62 -11.53 3.92
N PHE A 60 -0.44 -10.81 2.81
CA PHE A 60 0.05 -11.41 1.57
C PHE A 60 1.46 -11.99 1.76
N ASN A 61 2.35 -11.26 2.42
CA ASN A 61 3.72 -11.69 2.63
C ASN A 61 3.85 -12.87 3.61
N PHE A 62 3.00 -12.95 4.64
CA PHE A 62 3.19 -13.86 5.78
C PHE A 62 2.09 -14.90 6.00
N ALA A 63 0.88 -14.75 5.45
CA ALA A 63 -0.25 -15.69 5.66
C ALA A 63 -0.09 -17.07 5.00
N GLY A 64 1.14 -17.46 4.61
CA GLY A 64 1.46 -18.87 4.36
C GLY A 64 2.92 -19.22 4.64
N ALA A 65 3.58 -18.49 5.55
CA ALA A 65 4.72 -19.04 6.26
C ALA A 65 4.18 -20.02 7.31
N PRO A 66 4.74 -21.23 7.49
CA PRO A 66 4.34 -22.07 8.59
C PRO A 66 4.54 -21.26 9.87
N ALA A 67 3.46 -21.07 10.62
CA ALA A 67 3.52 -20.51 11.95
C ALA A 67 4.37 -21.48 12.79
N CYS A 68 5.67 -21.19 12.91
CA CYS A 68 6.50 -21.80 13.95
C CYS A 68 6.01 -21.21 15.27
N HIS A 69 4.97 -21.83 15.83
CA HIS A 69 4.66 -21.69 17.24
C HIS A 69 5.70 -22.50 18.03
N PRO A 70 6.20 -21.97 19.16
CA PRO A 70 6.99 -22.76 20.11
C PRO A 70 6.15 -23.86 20.78
#